data_AF-A0A016WH71-F1
#
_entry.id   AF-A0A016WH71-F1
#
_cell.length_a   1.000
_cell.length_b   1.000
_cell.length_c   1.000
_cell.angle_alpha   90.00
_cell.angle_beta   90.00
_cell.angle_gamma   90.00
#
_symmetry.space_group_name_H-M   'P 1'
#
loop_
_entity.id
_entity.type
_entity.pdbx_description
1 polymer ?
#
loop_
_entity_poly.entity_id
_entity_poly.type
_entity_poly.pdbx_seq_one_letter_code
_entity_poly.pdbx_strand_id
1 'polypeptide(L)'
;MKMRPNQDREKKHVVNFCVASEKFGWKANPEESKEDRSLEFAQILLANSKHWPEHVQLLGALHGVTPEKAYEEVKQLALSIELSKKWYELVKEHAQNRRWDWKGRSMLYNNSRIQKEHEREDEIRRYRA
;
A
#
# COMPACT_ATOMS: atom_id res chain seq x y z
N MET A 1 30.67 -1.27 1.97
CA MET A 1 30.06 -0.60 3.14
C MET A 1 29.04 -1.53 3.78
N LYS A 2 29.27 -1.98 5.02
CA LYS A 2 28.31 -2.82 5.75
C LYS A 2 27.38 -1.88 6.54
N MET A 3 26.20 -1.62 5.99
CA MET A 3 25.13 -0.92 6.72
C MET A 3 24.82 -1.73 7.98
N ARG A 4 25.08 -1.14 9.16
CA ARG A 4 25.04 -1.84 10.45
C ARG A 4 23.64 -2.40 10.72
N PRO A 5 23.53 -3.64 11.26
CA PRO A 5 22.31 -4.10 11.87
C PRO A 5 22.16 -3.37 13.21
N ASN A 6 20.96 -2.88 13.53
CA ASN A 6 20.54 -2.41 14.87
C ASN A 6 20.63 -0.90 15.17
N GLN A 7 20.17 -0.03 14.27
CA GLN A 7 19.73 1.32 14.69
C GLN A 7 18.32 1.60 14.13
N ASP A 8 17.33 1.41 15.00
CA ASP A 8 15.92 1.79 14.91
C ASP A 8 15.17 1.29 13.66
N ARG A 9 14.73 0.03 13.75
CA ARG A 9 13.88 -0.65 12.76
C ARG A 9 12.42 -0.15 12.74
N GLU A 10 12.05 0.77 13.62
CA GLU A 10 10.73 1.38 13.61
C GLU A 10 10.75 2.66 12.77
N LYS A 11 10.20 2.55 11.54
CA LYS A 11 9.77 3.66 10.68
C LYS A 11 10.88 4.51 10.04
N LYS A 12 11.97 3.92 9.54
CA LYS A 12 12.68 4.60 8.44
C LYS A 12 11.84 4.50 7.17
N HIS A 13 11.19 5.61 6.83
CA HIS A 13 10.37 5.74 5.62
C HIS A 13 11.19 5.41 4.36
N VAL A 14 10.58 4.72 3.39
CA VAL A 14 11.22 4.38 2.11
C VAL A 14 11.71 5.63 1.41
N VAL A 15 10.95 6.71 1.50
CA VAL A 15 11.34 8.06 1.03
C VAL A 15 12.74 8.46 1.50
N ASN A 16 13.02 8.32 2.80
CA ASN A 16 14.30 8.75 3.38
C ASN A 16 15.45 7.88 2.89
N PHE A 17 15.21 6.58 2.71
CA PHE A 17 16.20 5.67 2.14
C PHE A 17 16.51 5.99 0.68
N CYS A 18 15.50 6.23 -0.16
CA CYS A 18 15.69 6.56 -1.58
C CYS A 18 16.49 7.86 -1.75
N VAL A 19 16.14 8.91 -1.01
CA VAL A 19 16.85 10.20 -1.05
C VAL A 19 18.31 10.05 -0.63
N ALA A 20 18.59 9.29 0.43
CA ALA A 20 19.95 9.02 0.87
C ALA A 20 20.74 8.24 -0.19
N SER A 21 20.15 7.18 -0.74
CA SER A 21 20.81 6.31 -1.72
C SER A 21 21.15 7.06 -3.01
N GLU A 22 20.25 7.90 -3.51
CA GLU A 22 20.49 8.76 -4.67
C GLU A 22 21.62 9.77 -4.41
N LYS A 23 21.64 10.40 -3.22
CA LYS A 23 22.65 11.40 -2.87
C LYS A 23 24.06 10.80 -2.74
N PHE A 24 24.17 9.57 -2.24
CA PHE A 24 25.46 8.91 -2.02
C PHE A 24 25.94 8.11 -3.23
N GLY A 25 25.05 7.50 -4.00
CA GLY A 25 25.45 6.61 -5.10
C GLY A 25 26.14 7.34 -6.25
N TRP A 26 25.68 8.54 -6.62
CA TRP A 26 26.36 9.35 -7.64
C TRP A 26 27.73 9.88 -7.20
N LYS A 27 27.93 10.06 -5.89
CA LYS A 27 29.23 10.49 -5.34
C LYS A 27 30.23 9.34 -5.23
N ALA A 28 29.74 8.12 -5.07
CA ALA A 28 30.58 6.96 -4.83
C ALA A 28 31.22 6.41 -6.11
N ASN A 29 30.53 6.49 -7.25
CA ASN A 29 31.05 5.93 -8.51
C ASN A 29 30.55 6.68 -9.76
N PRO A 30 31.04 7.89 -10.07
CA PRO A 30 30.48 8.68 -11.18
C PRO A 30 30.54 8.02 -12.57
N GLU A 31 31.44 7.07 -12.79
CA GLU A 31 31.68 6.39 -14.09
C GLU A 31 30.76 5.19 -14.37
N GLU A 32 29.93 4.78 -13.42
CA GLU A 32 29.03 3.62 -13.61
C GLU A 32 27.95 3.89 -14.65
N SER A 33 27.62 2.86 -15.44
CA SER A 33 26.51 2.94 -16.38
C SER A 33 25.19 3.23 -15.64
N LYS A 34 24.29 3.97 -16.30
CA LYS A 34 22.99 4.29 -15.73
C LYS A 34 22.14 3.04 -15.48
N GLU A 35 22.32 2.01 -16.31
CA GLU A 35 21.63 0.73 -16.24
C GLU A 35 22.05 -0.07 -15.01
N ASP A 36 23.36 -0.28 -14.85
CA ASP A 36 23.92 -1.04 -13.73
C ASP A 36 23.55 -0.38 -12.40
N ARG A 37 23.69 0.94 -12.33
CA ARG A 37 23.28 1.72 -11.16
C ARG A 37 21.81 1.58 -10.82
N SER A 38 20.94 1.62 -11.83
CA SER A 38 19.50 1.48 -11.64
C SER A 38 19.15 0.08 -11.12
N LEU A 39 19.79 -0.95 -11.68
CA LEU A 39 19.63 -2.32 -11.18
C LEU A 39 20.16 -2.48 -9.76
N GLU A 40 21.35 -1.96 -9.44
CA GLU A 40 21.92 -2.02 -8.09
C GLU A 40 20.99 -1.35 -7.07
N PHE A 41 20.53 -0.13 -7.33
CA PHE A 41 19.63 0.56 -6.42
C PHE A 41 18.29 -0.17 -6.25
N ALA A 42 17.74 -0.73 -7.33
CA ALA A 42 16.53 -1.53 -7.26
C ALA A 42 16.73 -2.77 -6.37
N GLN A 43 17.84 -3.48 -6.54
CA GLN A 43 18.19 -4.65 -5.74
C GLN A 43 18.41 -4.31 -4.27
N ILE A 44 19.11 -3.21 -3.97
CA ILE A 44 19.31 -2.75 -2.60
C ILE A 44 17.97 -2.36 -1.97
N LEU A 45 17.09 -1.65 -2.69
CA LEU A 45 15.75 -1.30 -2.22
C LEU A 45 14.90 -2.55 -1.92
N LEU A 46 14.96 -3.56 -2.79
CA LEU A 46 14.30 -4.86 -2.60
C LEU A 46 14.84 -5.61 -1.38
N ALA A 47 16.15 -5.62 -1.18
CA ALA A 47 16.77 -6.28 -0.04
C ALA A 47 16.34 -5.62 1.29
N ASN A 48 16.23 -4.28 1.31
CA ASN A 48 15.77 -3.53 2.49
C ASN A 48 14.27 -3.73 2.75
N SER A 49 13.47 -3.90 1.70
CA SER A 49 12.02 -4.14 1.78
C SER A 49 11.63 -5.63 1.85
N LYS A 50 12.59 -6.56 2.03
CA LYS A 50 12.32 -8.01 2.10
C LYS A 50 11.31 -8.43 3.17
N HIS A 51 11.17 -7.64 4.24
CA HIS A 51 10.24 -7.91 5.32
C HIS A 51 8.79 -7.47 5.00
N TRP A 52 8.55 -6.80 3.87
CA TRP A 52 7.24 -6.35 3.47
C TRP A 52 6.42 -7.51 2.89
N PRO A 53 5.14 -7.65 3.26
CA PRO A 53 4.27 -8.67 2.64
C PRO A 53 4.09 -8.43 1.13
N GLU A 54 4.26 -7.20 0.66
CA GLU A 54 4.19 -6.81 -0.75
C GLU A 54 5.51 -7.04 -1.53
N HIS A 55 6.52 -7.68 -0.93
CA HIS A 55 7.84 -7.88 -1.56
C HIS A 55 7.76 -8.56 -2.94
N VAL A 56 6.83 -9.51 -3.13
CA VAL A 56 6.61 -10.17 -4.44
C VAL A 56 6.16 -9.16 -5.51
N GLN A 57 5.37 -8.14 -5.14
CA GLN A 57 4.93 -7.11 -6.07
C GLN A 57 6.09 -6.22 -6.49
N LEU A 58 6.96 -5.85 -5.54
CA LEU A 58 8.19 -5.10 -5.81
C LEU A 58 9.15 -5.89 -6.71
N LEU A 59 9.28 -7.19 -6.48
CA LEU A 59 10.08 -8.08 -7.32
C LEU A 59 9.48 -8.20 -8.74
N GLY A 60 8.15 -8.29 -8.84
CA GLY A 60 7.45 -8.28 -10.12
C GLY A 60 7.70 -7.00 -10.92
N ALA A 61 7.73 -5.85 -10.26
CA ALA A 61 8.05 -4.57 -10.91
C ALA A 61 9.47 -4.53 -11.47
N LEU A 62 10.45 -5.16 -10.80
CA LEU A 62 11.82 -5.26 -11.31
C LEU A 62 11.92 -6.11 -12.58
N HIS A 63 11.21 -7.24 -12.64
CA HIS A 63 11.33 -8.18 -13.77
C HIS A 63 10.61 -7.71 -15.05
N GLY A 64 9.69 -6.75 -14.95
CA GLY A 64 8.88 -6.29 -16.08
C GLY A 64 9.41 -5.06 -16.83
N VAL A 65 10.56 -4.52 -16.43
CA VAL A 65 11.01 -3.18 -16.84
C VAL A 65 12.41 -3.20 -17.43
N THR A 66 12.74 -2.17 -18.21
CA THR A 66 14.09 -2.05 -18.76
C THR A 66 15.10 -1.70 -17.65
N PRO A 67 16.35 -2.15 -17.76
CA PRO A 67 17.38 -1.92 -16.74
C PRO A 67 17.54 -0.44 -16.34
N GLU A 68 17.40 0.50 -17.28
CA GLU A 68 17.55 1.94 -17.00
C GLU A 68 16.46 2.44 -16.05
N LYS A 69 15.26 1.85 -16.10
CA LYS A 69 14.07 2.28 -15.35
C LYS A 69 13.79 1.42 -14.11
N ALA A 70 14.52 0.33 -13.93
CA ALA A 70 14.37 -0.61 -12.83
C ALA A 70 14.21 0.06 -11.46
N TYR A 71 15.12 0.98 -11.13
CA TYR A 71 15.06 1.68 -9.85
C TYR A 71 13.82 2.58 -9.71
N GLU A 72 13.49 3.36 -10.74
CA GLU A 72 12.38 4.31 -10.67
C GLU A 72 11.04 3.60 -10.49
N GLU A 73 10.83 2.51 -11.21
CA GLU A 73 9.60 1.71 -11.14
C GLU A 73 9.43 1.03 -9.77
N VAL A 74 10.50 0.40 -9.27
CA VAL A 74 10.48 -0.22 -7.93
C VAL A 74 10.33 0.83 -6.84
N LYS A 75 10.97 2.00 -6.97
CA LYS A 75 10.83 3.14 -6.07
C LYS A 75 9.40 3.66 -6.03
N GLN A 76 8.80 3.92 -7.19
CA GLN A 76 7.42 4.42 -7.28
C GLN A 76 6.43 3.44 -6.64
N LEU A 77 6.59 2.14 -6.88
CA LEU A 77 5.75 1.12 -6.26
C LEU A 77 5.97 1.06 -4.74
N ALA A 78 7.21 1.13 -4.27
CA ALA A 78 7.50 1.12 -2.83
C ALA A 78 6.90 2.34 -2.11
N LEU A 79 6.96 3.52 -2.75
CA LEU A 79 6.36 4.75 -2.25
C LEU A 79 4.83 4.68 -2.23
N SER A 80 4.20 4.12 -3.26
CA SER A 80 2.74 3.98 -3.32
C SER A 80 2.23 3.00 -2.26
N ILE A 81 2.96 1.91 -2.01
CA ILE A 81 2.67 0.97 -0.91
C ILE A 81 2.80 1.68 0.44
N GLU A 82 3.86 2.46 0.66
CA GLU A 82 4.04 3.20 1.91
C GLU A 82 2.93 4.24 2.14
N LEU A 83 2.56 4.98 1.10
CA LEU A 83 1.46 5.95 1.16
C LEU A 83 0.14 5.25 1.44
N SER A 84 -0.17 4.15 0.75
CA SER A 84 -1.42 3.42 0.98
C SER A 84 -1.51 2.89 2.41
N LYS A 85 -0.42 2.37 2.98
CA LYS A 85 -0.36 1.96 4.40
C LYS A 85 -0.71 3.13 5.33
N LYS A 86 -0.13 4.33 5.10
CA LYS A 86 -0.46 5.54 5.89
C LYS A 86 -1.95 5.90 5.80
N TRP A 87 -2.53 5.84 4.60
CA TRP A 87 -3.96 6.11 4.41
C TRP A 87 -4.85 5.07 5.11
N TYR A 88 -4.51 3.79 5.02
CA TYR A 88 -5.25 2.72 5.69
C TYR A 88 -5.12 2.76 7.22
N GLU A 89 -3.95 3.12 7.75
CA GLU A 89 -3.76 3.34 9.19
C GLU A 89 -4.62 4.51 9.70
N LEU A 90 -4.64 5.64 8.97
CA LEU A 90 -5.51 6.77 9.28
C LEU A 90 -7.00 6.38 9.22
N VAL A 91 -7.39 5.61 8.20
CA VAL A 91 -8.76 5.08 8.08
C VAL A 91 -9.08 4.14 9.24
N LYS A 92 -8.15 3.31 9.70
CA LYS A 92 -8.37 2.45 10.88
C LYS A 92 -8.64 3.28 12.12
N GLU A 93 -7.87 4.33 12.41
CA GLU A 93 -8.12 5.22 13.55
C GLU A 93 -9.54 5.85 13.48
N HIS A 94 -9.97 6.28 12.29
CA HIS A 94 -11.32 6.83 12.09
C HIS A 94 -12.43 5.77 12.09
N ALA A 95 -12.13 4.54 11.66
CA ALA A 95 -13.06 3.42 11.58
C ALA A 95 -13.19 2.65 12.89
N GLN A 96 -12.23 2.75 13.82
CA GLN A 96 -12.41 2.26 15.19
C GLN A 96 -13.59 2.98 15.88
N ASN A 97 -13.87 4.23 15.48
CA ASN A 97 -15.00 5.01 15.98
C ASN A 97 -16.32 4.76 15.20
N ARG A 98 -16.25 4.11 14.03
CA ARG A 98 -17.41 3.72 13.20
C ARG A 98 -17.20 2.32 12.64
N ARG A 99 -17.29 1.30 13.50
CA ARG A 99 -17.31 -0.09 13.07
C ARG A 99 -18.58 -0.35 12.25
N TRP A 100 -18.49 -0.09 10.94
CA TRP A 100 -19.38 -0.68 9.94
C TRP A 100 -19.01 -2.15 9.77
N ASP A 101 -19.22 -2.92 10.84
CA ASP A 101 -19.14 -4.37 10.80
C ASP A 101 -20.06 -4.87 9.68
N TRP A 102 -19.60 -5.83 8.90
CA TRP A 102 -20.42 -6.41 7.83
C TRP A 102 -21.74 -6.95 8.39
N LYS A 103 -21.75 -7.38 9.66
CA LYS A 103 -22.96 -7.72 10.42
C LYS A 103 -23.91 -6.54 10.59
N GLY A 104 -23.38 -5.36 10.92
CA GLY A 104 -24.18 -4.13 11.04
C GLY A 104 -24.81 -3.72 9.70
N ARG A 105 -24.04 -3.82 8.62
CA ARG A 105 -24.57 -3.57 7.25
C ARG A 105 -25.62 -4.59 6.84
N SER A 106 -25.42 -5.87 7.17
CA SER A 106 -26.39 -6.93 6.91
C SER A 106 -27.71 -6.70 7.64
N MET A 107 -27.68 -6.26 8.91
CA MET A 107 -28.89 -5.92 9.66
C MET A 107 -29.66 -4.75 9.03
N LEU A 108 -28.97 -3.73 8.51
CA LEU A 108 -29.62 -2.62 7.81
C LEU A 108 -30.34 -3.09 6.55
N TYR A 109 -29.71 -3.94 5.74
CA TYR A 109 -30.37 -4.51 4.55
C TYR A 109 -31.58 -5.38 4.91
N ASN A 110 -31.49 -6.15 6.00
CA ASN A 110 -32.61 -6.96 6.46
C ASN A 110 -33.77 -6.11 6.96
N ASN A 111 -33.50 -5.09 7.78
CA ASN A 111 -34.54 -4.18 8.28
C ASN A 111 -35.20 -3.39 7.15
N SER A 112 -34.44 -2.90 6.18
CA SER A 112 -35.01 -2.23 5.01
C SER A 112 -35.87 -3.15 4.14
N ARG A 113 -35.59 -4.46 4.11
CA ARG A 113 -36.42 -5.45 3.41
C ARG A 113 -37.74 -5.68 4.14
N ILE A 114 -37.68 -5.86 5.46
CA ILE A 114 -38.86 -6.05 6.32
C ILE A 114 -39.79 -4.84 6.25
N GLN A 115 -39.22 -3.63 6.26
CA GLN A 115 -40.01 -2.40 6.19
C GLN A 115 -40.76 -2.25 4.86
N LYS A 116 -40.11 -2.59 3.74
CA LYS A 116 -40.76 -2.61 2.42
C LYS A 116 -41.83 -3.69 2.27
N GLU A 117 -41.69 -4.81 2.97
CA GLU A 117 -42.73 -5.85 2.99
C GLU A 117 -43.96 -5.38 3.76
N HIS A 118 -43.76 -4.74 4.92
CA HIS A 118 -44.85 -4.20 5.73
C HIS A 118 -45.62 -3.08 5.01
N GLU A 119 -44.90 -2.17 4.33
CA GLU A 119 -45.51 -1.09 3.53
C GLU A 119 -46.41 -1.64 2.40
N ARG A 120 -45.98 -2.73 1.74
CA ARG A 120 -46.80 -3.39 0.70
C ARG A 120 -48.01 -4.10 1.26
N GLU A 121 -47.89 -4.74 2.42
CA GLU A 121 -49.04 -5.39 3.06
C GLU A 121 -50.10 -4.39 3.52
N ASP A 122 -49.66 -3.24 4.05
CA ASP A 122 -50.55 -2.15 4.45
C ASP A 122 -51.24 -1.50 3.24
N GLU A 123 -50.55 -1.36 2.11
CA GLU A 123 -51.13 -0.91 0.84
C GLU A 123 -52.19 -1.89 0.33
N ILE A 124 -51.91 -3.20 0.33
CA ILE A 124 -52.89 -4.23 -0.09
C ILE A 124 -54.12 -4.24 0.82
N ARG A 125 -53.96 -4.02 2.14
CA ARG A 125 -55.09 -3.91 3.07
C ARG A 125 -55.96 -2.68 2.78
N ARG A 126 -55.35 -1.54 2.44
CA ARG A 126 -56.09 -0.32 2.07
C ARG A 126 -56.90 -0.48 0.79
N TYR A 127 -56.43 -1.27 -0.17
CA TYR A 127 -57.16 -1.56 -1.41
C TYR A 127 -58.29 -2.60 -1.24
N ARG A 128 -58.34 -3.32 -0.11
CA ARG A 128 -59.34 -4.36 0.18
C ARG A 128 -60.45 -3.93 1.15
N ALA A 129 -60.34 -2.73 1.73
CA ALA A 129 -61.36 -2.10 2.58
C ALA A 129 -62.23 -1.16 1.73
#